data_AF-A0A395NNQ2-F1
#
_entry.id   AF-A0A395NNQ2-F1
#
_cell.length_a   1.000
_cell.length_b   1.000
_cell.length_c   1.000
_cell.angle_alpha   90.00
_cell.angle_beta   90.00
_cell.angle_gamma   90.00
#
_symmetry.space_group_name_H-M   'P 1'
#
loop_
_entity.id
_entity.type
_entity.pdbx_description
1 polymer ?
#
loop_
_entity_poly.entity_id
_entity_poly.type
_entity_poly.pdbx_seq_one_letter_code
_entity_poly.pdbx_strand_id
1 'polypeptide(L)'
;MYPRTARDPNITHLTLAPFPTSTGPSTFPRFSRLPTEIRLKIWRACLPELDGIALHTYKVGCWTPRPRPSDRASGEQPQAAPVVPIAPVAPVATNHVKFDFCHDRLDDIELDLPLVFVSREARAATLAWAAEKGIEKRFCEERQCHIFVEPFDAVNDSLFIGVGQWDDFFAEPYQRLAQPDLLGQTVVNGADLTRMALAHTTIWGHGRTLLELLHWFPALEVIFIVMDVQIGLGMAEGLHKANRGRTVSRLRHQRWKVGQARGRSLVWDSKDGKFNWEDGVDICSRATCRQMEDLTKGVESVLADRKDVGLEIVPVFAVKGT
;
A
#
# COMPACT_ATOMS: atom_id res chain seq x y z
N MET A 1 -18.80 -57.48 -51.27
CA MET A 1 -17.74 -58.12 -50.46
C MET A 1 -17.89 -57.56 -49.04
N TYR A 2 -18.38 -58.40 -48.11
CA TYR A 2 -18.60 -58.13 -46.67
C TYR A 2 -17.25 -57.94 -45.93
N PRO A 3 -17.18 -57.52 -44.63
CA PRO A 3 -18.20 -57.62 -43.57
C PRO A 3 -18.43 -56.34 -42.71
N ARG A 4 -19.67 -55.94 -42.38
CA ARG A 4 -20.45 -56.28 -41.16
C ARG A 4 -19.66 -56.86 -39.98
N THR A 5 -19.28 -56.00 -39.03
CA THR A 5 -18.95 -56.41 -37.67
C THR A 5 -20.16 -56.26 -36.75
N ALA A 6 -20.26 -57.25 -35.86
CA ALA A 6 -21.43 -57.63 -35.11
C ALA A 6 -21.60 -56.83 -33.81
N ARG A 7 -22.84 -56.89 -33.30
CA ARG A 7 -23.26 -56.50 -31.96
C ARG A 7 -22.49 -57.28 -30.91
N ASP A 8 -21.98 -56.58 -29.90
CA ASP A 8 -21.82 -57.11 -28.54
C ASP A 8 -22.87 -56.44 -27.62
N PRO A 9 -23.74 -57.20 -26.94
CA PRO A 9 -24.69 -56.68 -25.98
C PRO A 9 -24.16 -56.94 -24.56
N ASN A 10 -23.47 -55.98 -23.97
CA ASN A 10 -23.22 -55.96 -22.52
C ASN A 10 -22.91 -54.54 -22.06
N ILE A 11 -23.96 -53.73 -21.93
CA ILE A 11 -23.93 -52.55 -21.06
C ILE A 11 -24.88 -52.87 -19.91
N THR A 12 -24.31 -53.44 -18.86
CA THR A 12 -24.96 -53.60 -17.57
C THR A 12 -25.35 -52.21 -17.06
N HIS A 13 -26.63 -52.00 -16.84
CA HIS A 13 -27.18 -50.81 -16.19
C HIS A 13 -26.56 -50.65 -14.79
N LEU A 14 -25.57 -49.78 -14.65
CA LEU A 14 -25.20 -49.22 -13.35
C LEU A 14 -26.30 -48.26 -12.93
N THR A 15 -27.26 -48.80 -12.19
CA THR A 15 -28.30 -48.04 -11.50
C THR A 15 -27.60 -47.19 -10.44
N LEU A 16 -27.42 -45.89 -10.72
CA LEU A 16 -27.05 -44.89 -9.72
C LEU A 16 -28.15 -44.86 -8.67
N ALA A 17 -27.84 -45.32 -7.46
CA ALA A 17 -28.70 -45.14 -6.31
C ALA A 17 -28.97 -43.63 -6.11
N PRO A 18 -30.21 -43.21 -5.81
CA PRO A 18 -30.52 -41.81 -5.58
C PRO A 18 -29.76 -41.33 -4.34
N PHE A 19 -28.94 -40.29 -4.52
CA PHE A 19 -28.34 -39.56 -3.42
C PHE A 19 -29.44 -38.99 -2.52
N PRO A 20 -29.39 -39.18 -1.20
CA PRO A 20 -30.34 -38.53 -0.31
C PRO A 20 -30.13 -37.02 -0.40
N THR A 21 -31.16 -36.32 -0.87
CA THR A 21 -31.33 -34.87 -0.74
C THR A 21 -31.45 -34.51 0.74
N SER A 22 -30.30 -34.32 1.39
CA SER A 22 -30.22 -33.78 2.75
C SER A 22 -30.35 -32.26 2.70
N THR A 23 -31.58 -31.78 2.81
CA THR A 23 -31.95 -30.37 3.07
C THR A 23 -31.86 -30.06 4.57
N GLY A 24 -30.68 -30.24 5.15
CA GLY A 24 -30.32 -29.73 6.48
C GLY A 24 -29.14 -28.76 6.37
N PRO A 25 -28.97 -27.80 7.28
CA PRO A 25 -27.76 -26.98 7.32
C PRO A 25 -26.57 -27.92 7.41
N SER A 26 -25.67 -27.84 6.42
CA SER A 26 -24.46 -28.66 6.32
C SER A 26 -23.50 -28.31 7.47
N THR A 27 -23.76 -28.83 8.67
CA THR A 27 -22.80 -28.81 9.76
C THR A 27 -21.69 -29.78 9.41
N PHE A 28 -20.48 -29.27 9.17
CA PHE A 28 -19.28 -30.02 8.84
C PHE A 28 -18.85 -30.90 10.03
N PRO A 29 -19.38 -32.13 10.19
CA PRO A 29 -19.41 -32.80 11.48
C PRO A 29 -18.08 -33.49 11.81
N ARG A 30 -17.15 -33.48 10.85
CA ARG A 30 -15.82 -34.08 10.97
C ARG A 30 -14.80 -33.12 11.56
N PHE A 31 -14.99 -31.81 11.41
CA PHE A 31 -14.03 -30.83 11.91
C PHE A 31 -13.95 -30.86 13.44
N SER A 32 -15.09 -30.90 14.12
CA SER A 32 -15.18 -30.98 15.59
C SER A 32 -14.61 -32.27 16.19
N ARG A 33 -14.39 -33.32 15.37
CA ARG A 33 -13.79 -34.59 15.80
C ARG A 33 -12.27 -34.59 15.75
N LEU A 34 -11.65 -33.56 15.18
CA LEU A 34 -10.20 -33.42 15.15
C LEU A 34 -9.67 -33.00 16.53
N PRO A 35 -8.47 -33.47 16.93
CA PRO A 35 -7.78 -32.95 18.10
C PRO A 35 -7.67 -31.42 18.03
N THR A 36 -7.72 -30.77 19.19
CA THR A 36 -7.72 -29.30 19.30
C THR A 36 -6.50 -28.67 18.62
N GLU A 37 -5.35 -29.32 18.72
CA GLU A 37 -4.10 -28.88 18.10
C GLU A 37 -4.22 -28.80 16.58
N ILE A 38 -4.93 -29.77 15.98
CA ILE A 38 -5.14 -29.81 14.53
C ILE A 38 -6.16 -28.76 14.10
N ARG A 39 -7.24 -28.59 14.87
CA ARG A 39 -8.25 -27.54 14.60
C ARG A 39 -7.63 -26.14 14.64
N LEU A 40 -6.81 -25.85 15.65
CA LEU A 40 -6.09 -24.58 15.77
C LEU A 40 -5.11 -24.35 14.62
N LYS A 41 -4.39 -25.39 14.18
CA LYS A 41 -3.53 -25.30 12.99
C LYS A 41 -4.33 -24.98 11.73
N ILE A 42 -5.49 -25.60 11.54
CA ILE A 42 -6.36 -25.31 10.40
C ILE A 42 -6.85 -23.86 10.48
N TRP A 43 -7.33 -23.41 11.65
CA TRP A 43 -7.77 -22.02 11.79
C TRP A 43 -6.67 -21.02 11.49
N ARG A 44 -5.44 -21.27 11.94
CA ARG A 44 -4.29 -20.43 11.61
C ARG A 44 -3.95 -20.45 10.13
N ALA A 45 -4.00 -21.62 9.49
CA ALA A 45 -3.72 -21.76 8.06
C ALA A 45 -4.81 -21.14 7.16
N CYS A 46 -6.00 -20.86 7.71
CA CYS A 46 -7.08 -20.19 7.00
C CYS A 46 -7.07 -18.65 7.16
N LEU A 47 -6.11 -18.08 7.92
CA LEU A 47 -5.99 -16.64 8.08
C LEU A 47 -5.22 -16.03 6.90
N PRO A 48 -5.46 -14.75 6.56
CA PRO A 48 -4.77 -14.08 5.48
C PRO A 48 -3.25 -14.06 5.66
N GLU A 49 -2.52 -14.13 4.55
CA GLU A 49 -1.08 -13.88 4.53
C GLU A 49 -0.83 -12.37 4.40
N LEU A 50 -0.33 -11.77 5.48
CA LEU A 50 0.06 -10.36 5.50
C LEU A 50 1.49 -10.15 4.95
N ASP A 51 2.09 -11.17 4.37
CA ASP A 51 3.43 -11.06 3.81
C ASP A 51 3.43 -10.22 2.52
N GLY A 52 4.52 -9.45 2.35
CA GLY A 52 4.74 -8.55 1.21
C GLY A 52 4.45 -7.09 1.52
N ILE A 53 4.76 -6.24 0.53
CA ILE A 53 4.64 -4.77 0.62
C ILE A 53 3.19 -4.38 0.33
N ALA A 54 2.45 -3.88 1.32
CA ALA A 54 1.08 -3.42 1.10
C ALA A 54 1.07 -2.06 0.39
N LEU A 55 0.04 -1.83 -0.43
CA LEU A 55 -0.14 -0.60 -1.19
C LEU A 55 -1.27 0.24 -0.56
N HIS A 56 -0.92 1.31 0.13
CA HIS A 56 -1.89 2.24 0.69
C HIS A 56 -2.17 3.37 -0.28
N THR A 57 -3.44 3.60 -0.60
CA THR A 57 -3.79 4.62 -1.59
C THR A 57 -3.57 6.01 -1.03
N TYR A 58 -2.94 6.88 -1.82
CA TYR A 58 -2.76 8.28 -1.48
C TYR A 58 -4.10 8.98 -1.23
N LYS A 59 -4.10 9.86 -0.24
CA LYS A 59 -5.21 10.70 0.18
C LYS A 59 -4.72 12.10 0.49
N VAL A 60 -5.44 13.10 -0.01
CA VAL A 60 -5.16 14.51 0.27
C VAL A 60 -5.35 14.79 1.77
N GLY A 61 -4.49 15.65 2.30
CA GLY A 61 -4.48 16.08 3.69
C GLY A 61 -3.46 15.31 4.53
N CYS A 62 -2.47 14.65 3.95
CA CYS A 62 -1.45 13.95 4.74
C CYS A 62 -0.33 14.89 5.22
N TRP A 63 -0.15 16.06 4.61
CA TRP A 63 0.88 17.00 5.02
C TRP A 63 0.48 17.82 6.25
N THR A 64 1.32 17.81 7.28
CA THR A 64 1.10 18.63 8.49
C THR A 64 2.37 19.31 9.00
N PRO A 65 2.23 20.53 9.53
CA PRO A 65 3.28 21.12 10.34
C PRO A 65 3.27 20.50 11.75
N ARG A 66 4.43 20.03 12.21
CA ARG A 66 4.66 19.69 13.61
C ARG A 66 5.50 20.79 14.27
N PRO A 67 4.97 21.48 15.29
CA PRO A 67 5.77 22.35 16.14
C PRO A 67 6.89 21.53 16.79
N ARG A 68 8.07 22.13 16.95
CA ARG A 68 9.19 21.47 17.61
C ARG A 68 8.76 21.12 19.05
N PRO A 69 9.13 19.94 19.59
CA PRO A 69 8.77 19.56 20.96
C PRO A 69 9.12 20.60 22.03
N SER A 70 10.12 21.45 21.79
CA SER A 70 10.53 22.55 22.68
C SER A 70 9.47 23.66 22.83
N ASP A 71 8.58 23.85 21.85
CA ASP A 71 7.51 24.86 21.92
C ASP A 71 6.36 24.41 22.83
N ARG A 72 6.23 23.09 23.11
CA ARG A 72 5.24 22.56 24.06
C ARG A 72 5.70 22.65 25.52
N ALA A 73 6.99 22.81 25.76
CA ALA A 73 7.56 22.93 27.11
C ALA A 73 7.55 24.38 27.65
N SER A 74 7.30 25.37 26.79
CA SER A 74 7.21 26.79 27.16
C SER A 74 5.75 27.22 27.36
N GLY A 75 5.04 26.49 28.23
CA GLY A 75 3.83 26.98 28.88
C GLY A 75 4.21 27.89 30.04
N GLU A 76 4.87 29.02 29.79
CA GLU A 76 5.11 30.05 30.80
C GLU A 76 4.07 31.17 30.69
N GLN A 77 3.43 31.40 31.83
CA GLN A 77 2.40 32.38 32.11
C GLN A 77 2.85 33.82 31.79
N PRO A 78 1.96 34.73 31.34
CA PRO A 78 2.35 36.10 31.01
C PRO A 78 2.62 36.89 32.30
N GLN A 79 3.87 37.31 32.52
CA GLN A 79 4.18 38.39 33.47
C GLN A 79 4.72 39.61 32.74
N ALA A 80 4.23 40.77 33.18
CA ALA A 80 4.37 42.07 32.57
C ALA A 80 5.83 42.56 32.47
N ALA A 81 6.09 43.33 31.40
CA ALA A 81 7.36 43.97 31.08
C ALA A 81 7.89 44.91 32.18
N PRO A 82 9.22 45.19 32.15
CA PRO A 82 9.60 46.55 31.77
C PRO A 82 10.81 46.65 30.81
N VAL A 83 10.65 47.57 29.86
CA VAL A 83 11.58 48.39 29.06
C VAL A 83 13.10 48.05 29.01
N VAL A 84 13.51 47.59 27.82
CA VAL A 84 14.76 47.70 27.00
C VAL A 84 16.03 48.33 27.61
N PRO A 85 17.22 47.71 27.38
CA PRO A 85 18.22 48.33 26.48
C PRO A 85 18.57 47.43 25.27
N ILE A 86 18.84 48.07 24.14
CA ILE A 86 19.10 47.47 22.82
C ILE A 86 20.33 46.56 22.90
N ALA A 87 20.10 45.24 22.94
CA ALA A 87 21.11 44.21 22.74
C ALA A 87 21.26 43.93 21.24
N PRO A 88 22.45 43.49 20.76
CA PRO A 88 22.63 43.11 19.36
C PRO A 88 21.56 42.08 19.00
N VAL A 89 20.90 42.30 17.85
CA VAL A 89 19.85 41.42 17.32
C VAL A 89 20.37 39.99 17.36
N ALA A 90 19.94 39.24 18.38
CA ALA A 90 20.15 37.79 18.41
C ALA A 90 19.60 37.27 17.08
N PRO A 91 20.27 36.32 16.41
CA PRO A 91 19.70 35.72 15.22
C PRO A 91 18.30 35.26 15.63
N VAL A 92 17.28 35.83 14.99
CA VAL A 92 15.89 35.40 15.16
C VAL A 92 15.97 33.89 15.09
N ALA A 93 15.71 33.21 16.22
CA ALA A 93 15.68 31.76 16.21
C ALA A 93 14.64 31.42 15.16
N THR A 94 15.08 31.07 13.96
CA THR A 94 14.20 30.67 12.89
C THR A 94 13.58 29.40 13.41
N ASN A 95 12.39 29.52 13.98
CA ASN A 95 11.57 28.41 14.42
C ASN A 95 11.22 27.64 13.15
N HIS A 96 12.12 26.74 12.76
CA HIS A 96 11.94 25.87 11.63
C HIS A 96 10.79 24.93 11.98
N VAL A 97 9.65 25.13 11.32
CA VAL A 97 8.51 24.24 11.48
C VAL A 97 8.79 22.96 10.72
N LYS A 98 8.70 21.83 11.42
CA LYS A 98 8.87 20.53 10.77
C LYS A 98 7.64 20.29 9.90
N PHE A 99 7.82 19.98 8.63
CA PHE A 99 6.76 19.76 7.68
C PHE A 99 6.80 18.31 7.22
N ASP A 100 5.85 17.52 7.70
CA ASP A 100 5.88 16.06 7.61
C ASP A 100 4.72 15.53 6.78
N PHE A 101 4.99 14.46 6.05
CA PHE A 101 3.95 13.59 5.52
C PHE A 101 3.49 12.63 6.64
N CYS A 102 2.30 12.85 7.18
CA CYS A 102 1.74 12.00 8.24
C CYS A 102 1.03 10.79 7.64
N HIS A 103 1.76 9.69 7.53
CA HIS A 103 1.21 8.42 7.05
C HIS A 103 0.06 7.88 7.92
N ASP A 104 -0.01 8.23 9.21
CA ASP A 104 -1.15 7.92 10.11
C ASP A 104 -2.50 8.46 9.63
N ARG A 105 -2.50 9.41 8.68
CA ARG A 105 -3.72 10.01 8.12
C ARG A 105 -4.21 9.33 6.84
N LEU A 106 -3.44 8.38 6.32
CA LEU A 106 -3.86 7.52 5.22
C LEU A 106 -5.04 6.65 5.66
N ASP A 107 -5.84 6.21 4.69
CA ASP A 107 -6.89 5.24 4.98
C ASP A 107 -6.23 3.88 5.27
N ASP A 108 -6.61 3.25 6.38
CA ASP A 108 -6.17 1.89 6.70
C ASP A 108 -6.79 0.87 5.75
N ILE A 109 -6.13 -0.27 5.58
CA ILE A 109 -6.64 -1.36 4.75
C ILE A 109 -7.60 -2.20 5.58
N GLU A 110 -8.86 -2.28 5.13
CA GLU A 110 -9.84 -3.17 5.75
C GLU A 110 -9.54 -4.64 5.42
N LEU A 111 -9.43 -5.48 6.47
CA LEU A 111 -9.23 -6.92 6.35
C LEU A 111 -10.53 -7.67 6.61
N ASP A 112 -10.91 -8.52 5.65
CA ASP A 112 -12.04 -9.44 5.83
C ASP A 112 -11.60 -10.66 6.63
N LEU A 113 -12.05 -10.74 7.89
CA LEU A 113 -11.74 -11.83 8.83
C LEU A 113 -13.01 -12.62 9.17
N PRO A 114 -13.59 -13.38 8.21
CA PRO A 114 -14.85 -14.10 8.41
C PRO A 114 -14.77 -15.16 9.51
N LEU A 115 -13.57 -15.68 9.79
CA LEU A 115 -13.31 -16.69 10.83
C LEU A 115 -13.72 -16.22 12.24
N VAL A 116 -13.81 -14.91 12.49
CA VAL A 116 -14.30 -14.32 13.74
C VAL A 116 -15.75 -14.73 14.06
N PHE A 117 -16.53 -15.10 13.04
CA PHE A 117 -17.95 -15.40 13.16
C PHE A 117 -18.28 -16.89 13.07
N VAL A 118 -17.29 -17.75 12.76
CA VAL A 118 -17.53 -19.19 12.51
C VAL A 118 -17.75 -19.97 13.81
N SER A 119 -16.87 -19.78 14.80
CA SER A 119 -16.95 -20.48 16.10
C SER A 119 -16.17 -19.73 17.17
N ARG A 120 -16.36 -20.10 18.45
CA ARG A 120 -15.57 -19.52 19.55
C ARG A 120 -14.06 -19.79 19.42
N GLU A 121 -13.70 -20.99 18.95
CA GLU A 121 -12.30 -21.37 18.74
C GLU A 121 -11.68 -20.60 17.58
N ALA A 122 -12.37 -20.53 16.43
CA ALA A 122 -11.92 -19.76 15.27
C ALA A 122 -11.75 -18.29 15.64
N ARG A 123 -12.74 -17.71 16.33
CA ARG A 123 -12.68 -16.34 16.85
C ARG A 123 -11.48 -16.10 17.74
N ALA A 124 -11.21 -16.97 18.70
CA ALA A 124 -10.06 -16.82 19.60
C ALA A 124 -8.73 -16.88 18.83
N ALA A 125 -8.60 -17.81 17.89
CA ALA A 125 -7.42 -17.94 17.04
C ALA A 125 -7.22 -16.70 16.15
N THR A 126 -8.28 -16.20 15.51
CA THR A 126 -8.24 -15.01 14.65
C THR A 126 -7.90 -13.75 15.42
N LEU A 127 -8.51 -13.54 16.60
CA LEU A 127 -8.22 -12.34 17.40
C LEU A 127 -6.79 -12.36 17.97
N ALA A 128 -6.29 -13.54 18.36
CA ALA A 128 -4.90 -13.68 18.81
C ALA A 128 -3.91 -13.37 17.68
N TRP A 129 -4.16 -13.90 16.48
CA TRP A 129 -3.36 -13.61 15.29
C TRP A 129 -3.43 -12.13 14.88
N ALA A 130 -4.62 -11.51 14.92
CA ALA A 130 -4.80 -10.11 14.59
C ALA A 130 -3.95 -9.22 15.53
N ALA A 131 -3.97 -9.51 16.83
CA ALA A 131 -3.14 -8.79 17.80
C ALA A 131 -1.63 -9.01 17.57
N GLU A 132 -1.21 -10.24 17.23
CA GLU A 132 0.18 -10.57 16.90
C GLU A 132 0.68 -9.79 15.68
N LYS A 133 -0.20 -9.52 14.71
CA LYS A 133 0.11 -8.82 13.47
C LYS A 133 -0.15 -7.32 13.51
N GLY A 134 -0.50 -6.75 14.67
CA GLY A 134 -0.78 -5.33 14.81
C GLY A 134 -2.07 -4.86 14.10
N ILE A 135 -2.98 -5.79 13.79
CA ILE A 135 -4.28 -5.47 13.18
C ILE A 135 -5.19 -4.88 14.24
N GLU A 136 -5.73 -3.71 13.95
CA GLU A 136 -6.62 -3.00 14.86
C GLU A 136 -8.07 -3.39 14.62
N LYS A 137 -8.81 -3.56 15.71
CA LYS A 137 -10.27 -3.74 15.67
C LYS A 137 -10.93 -2.38 15.95
N ARG A 138 -11.57 -1.80 14.95
CA ARG A 138 -12.27 -0.50 15.07
C ARG A 138 -13.77 -0.67 14.91
N PHE A 139 -14.56 0.24 15.50
CA PHE A 139 -16.00 0.29 15.25
C PHE A 139 -16.25 1.25 14.08
N CYS A 140 -16.84 0.74 13.00
CA CYS A 140 -17.24 1.54 11.85
C CYS A 140 -18.67 2.05 12.09
N GLU A 141 -18.82 3.37 12.32
CA GLU A 141 -20.13 3.98 12.54
C GLU A 141 -21.04 3.86 11.32
N GLU A 142 -20.51 4.01 10.10
CA GLU A 142 -21.31 3.91 8.87
C GLU A 142 -21.96 2.51 8.73
N ARG A 143 -21.21 1.46 9.04
CA ARG A 143 -21.66 0.06 8.92
C ARG A 143 -22.27 -0.50 10.21
N GLN A 144 -22.21 0.25 11.31
CA GLN A 144 -22.65 -0.17 12.64
C GLN A 144 -22.06 -1.52 13.05
N CYS A 145 -20.79 -1.76 12.74
CA CYS A 145 -20.12 -3.03 13.00
C CYS A 145 -18.64 -2.85 13.30
N HIS A 146 -18.01 -3.89 13.87
CA HIS A 146 -16.56 -3.90 14.03
C HIS A 146 -15.89 -4.35 12.74
N ILE A 147 -14.90 -3.57 12.31
CA ILE A 147 -14.00 -3.87 11.20
C ILE A 147 -12.59 -4.14 11.73
N PHE A 148 -11.81 -4.88 10.96
CA PHE A 148 -10.40 -5.12 11.21
C PHE A 148 -9.61 -4.33 10.18
N VAL A 149 -8.60 -3.58 10.64
CA VAL A 149 -7.81 -2.72 9.77
C VAL A 149 -6.32 -2.94 9.99
N GLU A 150 -5.57 -2.91 8.90
CA GLU A 150 -4.11 -2.89 8.87
C GLU A 150 -3.67 -1.43 8.70
N PRO A 151 -3.09 -0.81 9.76
CA PRO A 151 -2.48 0.52 9.66
C PRO A 151 -1.27 0.51 8.74
N PHE A 152 -0.91 1.67 8.22
CA PHE A 152 0.28 1.82 7.37
C PHE A 152 1.58 1.57 8.17
N ASP A 153 2.43 0.66 7.69
CA ASP A 153 3.79 0.46 8.20
C ASP A 153 4.81 1.21 7.32
N ALA A 154 5.37 2.31 7.83
CA ALA A 154 6.32 3.13 7.08
C ALA A 154 7.63 2.44 6.68
N VAL A 155 7.95 1.29 7.29
CA VAL A 155 9.16 0.52 6.95
C VAL A 155 8.91 -0.43 5.79
N ASN A 156 7.74 -1.07 5.79
CA ASN A 156 7.44 -2.20 4.90
C ASN A 156 6.47 -1.85 3.77
N ASP A 157 5.54 -0.93 4.01
CA ASP A 157 4.48 -0.60 3.07
C ASP A 157 4.87 0.52 2.11
N SER A 158 4.05 0.68 1.07
CA SER A 158 4.28 1.65 0.02
C SER A 158 3.05 2.53 -0.20
N LEU A 159 3.29 3.83 -0.34
CA LEU A 159 2.27 4.79 -0.75
C LEU A 159 1.97 4.61 -2.25
N PHE A 160 0.76 4.20 -2.58
CA PHE A 160 0.30 4.05 -3.94
C PHE A 160 -0.41 5.31 -4.46
N ILE A 161 0.08 5.84 -5.57
CA ILE A 161 -0.48 7.00 -6.27
C ILE A 161 -1.15 6.53 -7.56
N GLY A 162 -2.47 6.55 -7.53
CA GLY A 162 -3.32 6.09 -8.63
C GLY A 162 -3.35 7.03 -9.83
N VAL A 163 -3.96 6.55 -10.91
CA VAL A 163 -4.18 7.34 -12.13
C VAL A 163 -5.10 8.52 -11.83
N GLY A 164 -4.63 9.73 -12.10
CA GLY A 164 -5.37 10.98 -11.87
C GLY A 164 -5.24 11.58 -10.47
N GLN A 165 -4.50 10.94 -9.55
CA GLN A 165 -4.18 11.53 -8.24
C GLN A 165 -2.86 12.32 -8.26
N TRP A 166 -2.16 12.31 -9.39
CA TRP A 166 -0.84 12.90 -9.53
C TRP A 166 -0.84 14.40 -9.27
N ASP A 167 -1.71 15.13 -9.94
CA ASP A 167 -1.73 16.59 -9.85
C ASP A 167 -2.06 17.04 -8.42
N ASP A 168 -3.01 16.37 -7.77
CA ASP A 168 -3.33 16.61 -6.36
C ASP A 168 -2.15 16.30 -5.44
N PHE A 169 -1.50 15.14 -5.63
CA PHE A 169 -0.33 14.73 -4.86
C PHE A 169 0.83 15.72 -4.99
N PHE A 170 1.11 16.19 -6.21
CA PHE A 170 2.17 17.17 -6.46
C PHE A 170 1.83 18.56 -5.92
N ALA A 171 0.56 18.98 -6.01
CA ALA A 171 0.16 20.30 -5.59
C ALA A 171 0.01 20.42 -4.06
N GLU A 172 -0.34 19.34 -3.36
CA GLU A 172 -0.69 19.37 -1.94
C GLU A 172 0.38 20.02 -1.03
N PRO A 173 1.69 19.66 -1.11
CA PRO A 173 2.71 20.29 -0.26
C PRO A 173 2.73 21.81 -0.42
N TYR A 174 2.67 22.30 -1.66
CA TYR A 174 2.68 23.73 -1.96
C TYR A 174 1.40 24.42 -1.50
N GLN A 175 0.23 23.81 -1.73
CA GLN A 175 -1.05 24.33 -1.27
C GLN A 175 -1.11 24.42 0.26
N ARG A 176 -0.49 23.46 0.95
CA ARG A 176 -0.41 23.44 2.41
C ARG A 176 0.53 24.51 2.95
N LEU A 177 1.64 24.79 2.28
CA LEU A 177 2.56 25.88 2.63
C LEU A 177 1.97 27.27 2.35
N ALA A 178 1.05 27.38 1.39
CA ALA A 178 0.34 28.62 1.10
C ALA A 178 -0.75 28.97 2.12
N GLN A 179 -1.05 28.08 3.09
CA GLN A 179 -2.04 28.35 4.12
C GLN A 179 -1.55 29.43 5.10
N PRO A 180 -2.46 30.23 5.68
CA PRO A 180 -2.09 31.38 6.52
C PRO A 180 -1.20 31.04 7.73
N ASP A 181 -1.30 29.80 8.23
CA ASP A 181 -0.55 29.32 9.37
C ASP A 181 0.90 28.93 9.04
N LEU A 182 1.27 28.78 7.76
CA LEU A 182 2.63 28.47 7.30
C LEU A 182 3.20 29.49 6.31
N LEU A 183 2.37 30.41 5.82
CA LEU A 183 2.76 31.41 4.84
C LEU A 183 3.95 32.24 5.36
N GLY A 184 5.05 32.23 4.61
CA GLY A 184 6.28 32.97 4.94
C GLY A 184 7.16 32.31 6.01
N GLN A 185 6.82 31.11 6.48
CA GLN A 185 7.65 30.36 7.42
C GLN A 185 8.68 29.50 6.71
N THR A 186 9.86 29.38 7.31
CA THR A 186 10.88 28.42 6.85
C THR A 186 10.54 27.05 7.40
N VAL A 187 10.11 26.15 6.52
CA VAL A 187 9.84 24.75 6.89
C VAL A 187 11.05 23.86 6.64
N VAL A 188 11.17 22.80 7.43
CA VAL A 188 12.12 21.71 7.20
C VAL A 188 11.31 20.46 6.89
N ASN A 189 11.56 19.89 5.71
CA ASN A 189 10.91 18.66 5.30
C ASN A 189 11.38 17.49 6.17
N GLY A 190 10.45 16.79 6.81
CA GLY A 190 10.73 15.62 7.64
C GLY A 190 9.94 14.38 7.26
N ALA A 191 9.47 14.29 6.02
CA ALA A 191 8.88 13.08 5.47
C ALA A 191 9.89 11.91 5.48
N ASP A 192 9.46 10.77 6.02
CA ASP A 192 10.26 9.57 6.29
C ASP A 192 9.85 8.36 5.44
N LEU A 193 8.99 8.58 4.44
CA LEU A 193 8.53 7.52 3.54
C LEU A 193 9.67 7.02 2.64
N THR A 194 9.93 5.71 2.69
CA THR A 194 11.03 5.05 1.94
C THR A 194 10.57 4.38 0.65
N ARG A 195 9.26 4.11 0.50
CA ARG A 195 8.72 3.34 -0.64
C ARG A 195 7.49 4.02 -1.23
N MET A 196 7.45 4.15 -2.54
CA MET A 196 6.31 4.69 -3.28
C MET A 196 5.96 3.79 -4.46
N ALA A 197 4.67 3.66 -4.74
CA ALA A 197 4.16 2.92 -5.88
C ALA A 197 3.36 3.87 -6.79
N LEU A 198 3.69 3.87 -8.06
CA LEU A 198 3.14 4.77 -9.06
C LEU A 198 2.47 3.94 -10.15
N ALA A 199 1.21 4.22 -10.47
CA ALA A 199 0.61 3.59 -11.65
C ALA A 199 1.39 3.98 -12.91
N HIS A 200 1.62 3.03 -13.82
CA HIS A 200 2.52 3.28 -14.96
C HIS A 200 2.04 4.47 -15.80
N THR A 201 0.75 4.72 -15.97
CA THR A 201 0.28 5.86 -16.76
C THR A 201 0.46 7.23 -16.09
N THR A 202 0.81 7.28 -14.81
CA THR A 202 0.77 8.49 -13.99
C THR A 202 1.94 9.44 -14.27
N ILE A 203 3.11 8.91 -14.66
CA ILE A 203 4.37 9.64 -14.58
C ILE A 203 4.85 10.23 -15.92
N TRP A 204 4.31 9.76 -17.04
CA TRP A 204 4.95 9.91 -18.36
C TRP A 204 4.71 11.24 -19.09
N GLY A 205 4.21 12.28 -18.39
CA GLY A 205 3.98 13.62 -18.95
C GLY A 205 4.93 14.71 -18.45
N HIS A 206 5.72 14.45 -17.39
CA HIS A 206 6.32 15.50 -16.58
C HIS A 206 7.81 15.25 -16.32
N GLY A 207 8.70 15.77 -17.19
CA GLY A 207 10.15 15.49 -17.18
C GLY A 207 10.96 16.03 -15.98
N ARG A 208 10.32 16.58 -14.94
CA ARG A 208 10.97 17.03 -13.69
C ARG A 208 10.37 16.43 -12.42
N THR A 209 9.46 15.49 -12.60
CA THR A 209 8.76 14.76 -11.54
C THR A 209 9.69 14.25 -10.45
N LEU A 210 10.76 13.54 -10.83
CA LEU A 210 11.53 12.77 -9.86
C LEU A 210 12.35 13.70 -8.95
N LEU A 211 12.84 14.83 -9.47
CA LEU A 211 13.53 15.85 -8.68
C LEU A 211 12.62 16.40 -7.57
N GLU A 212 11.39 16.77 -7.91
CA GLU A 212 10.42 17.29 -6.95
C GLU A 212 10.01 16.22 -5.93
N LEU A 213 9.86 14.98 -6.38
CA LEU A 213 9.53 13.85 -5.53
C LEU A 213 10.67 13.59 -4.53
N LEU A 214 11.93 13.62 -4.96
CA LEU A 214 13.10 13.50 -4.08
C LEU A 214 13.28 14.70 -3.15
N HIS A 215 12.80 15.89 -3.53
CA HIS A 215 12.77 17.07 -2.66
C HIS A 215 11.76 16.90 -1.52
N TRP A 216 10.56 16.39 -1.83
CA TRP A 216 9.50 16.15 -0.85
C TRP A 216 9.67 14.85 -0.06
N PHE A 217 10.41 13.88 -0.59
CA PHE A 217 10.66 12.58 0.06
C PHE A 217 12.17 12.28 0.07
N PRO A 218 12.92 12.91 1.00
CA PRO A 218 14.37 12.77 1.07
C PRO A 218 14.82 11.35 1.41
N ALA A 219 13.99 10.59 2.14
CA ALA A 219 14.25 9.20 2.54
C ALA A 219 13.80 8.16 1.50
N LEU A 220 13.31 8.58 0.33
CA LEU A 220 12.79 7.65 -0.67
C LEU A 220 13.90 6.78 -1.25
N GLU A 221 13.72 5.47 -1.13
CA GLU A 221 14.65 4.42 -1.56
C GLU A 221 14.12 3.63 -2.75
N VAL A 222 12.81 3.36 -2.80
CA VAL A 222 12.24 2.49 -3.83
C VAL A 222 10.98 3.11 -4.46
N ILE A 223 10.95 3.12 -5.78
CA ILE A 223 9.78 3.50 -6.59
C ILE A 223 9.31 2.29 -7.39
N PHE A 224 8.13 1.78 -7.04
CA PHE A 224 7.47 0.72 -7.77
C PHE A 224 6.63 1.31 -8.92
N ILE A 225 6.89 0.90 -10.16
CA ILE A 225 6.05 1.23 -11.32
C ILE A 225 5.03 0.12 -11.49
N VAL A 226 3.78 0.39 -11.08
CA VAL A 226 2.69 -0.57 -11.13
C VAL A 226 2.14 -0.64 -12.56
N MET A 227 2.52 -1.72 -13.26
CA MET A 227 2.17 -1.96 -14.67
C MET A 227 0.69 -2.28 -14.84
N ASP A 228 0.16 -3.17 -13.99
CA ASP A 228 -1.27 -3.53 -13.98
C ASP A 228 -1.68 -4.08 -12.61
N VAL A 229 -2.98 -4.12 -12.36
CA VAL A 229 -3.62 -4.74 -11.21
C VAL A 229 -4.05 -6.15 -11.62
N GLN A 230 -3.31 -7.17 -11.17
CA GLN A 230 -3.66 -8.56 -11.40
C GLN A 230 -4.81 -8.96 -10.47
N ILE A 231 -6.01 -8.95 -11.04
CA ILE A 231 -7.23 -9.41 -10.39
C ILE A 231 -7.35 -10.92 -10.65
N GLY A 232 -7.42 -11.74 -9.59
CA GLY A 232 -7.53 -13.20 -9.72
C GLY A 232 -8.69 -13.64 -10.63
N LEU A 233 -8.52 -14.79 -11.30
CA LEU A 233 -9.39 -15.31 -12.38
C LEU A 233 -10.90 -15.25 -12.07
N GLY A 234 -11.33 -15.45 -10.82
CA GLY A 234 -12.75 -15.40 -10.43
C GLY A 234 -13.39 -14.01 -10.36
N MET A 235 -12.61 -12.92 -10.50
CA MET A 235 -13.10 -11.53 -10.44
C MET A 235 -13.08 -10.85 -11.82
N ALA A 236 -12.42 -11.46 -12.82
CA ALA A 236 -12.38 -10.96 -14.20
C ALA A 236 -13.76 -11.04 -14.89
N GLU A 237 -14.60 -12.01 -14.52
CA GLU A 237 -15.97 -12.18 -15.06
C GLU A 237 -16.92 -11.03 -14.69
N GLY A 238 -16.64 -10.30 -13.60
CA GLY A 238 -17.43 -9.14 -13.17
C GLY A 238 -16.98 -7.80 -13.76
N LEU A 239 -15.88 -7.77 -14.52
CA LEU A 239 -15.20 -6.55 -14.96
C LEU A 239 -15.76 -5.95 -16.27
N HIS A 240 -17.06 -6.09 -16.52
CA HIS A 240 -17.70 -5.45 -17.67
C HIS A 240 -17.65 -3.92 -17.49
N LYS A 241 -17.32 -3.19 -18.58
CA LYS A 241 -17.09 -1.73 -18.64
C LYS A 241 -18.12 -0.84 -17.90
N ALA A 242 -19.34 -1.34 -17.68
CA ALA A 242 -20.43 -0.60 -17.04
C ALA A 242 -20.26 -0.36 -15.51
N ASN A 243 -19.30 -0.99 -14.84
CA ASN A 243 -19.20 -0.95 -13.37
C ASN A 243 -17.88 -0.39 -12.80
N ARG A 244 -17.11 0.40 -13.57
CA ARG A 244 -15.84 1.01 -13.11
C ARG A 244 -15.92 1.66 -11.73
N GLY A 245 -17.00 2.40 -11.43
CA GLY A 245 -17.19 3.04 -10.12
C GLY A 245 -17.31 2.05 -8.96
N ARG A 246 -18.10 0.98 -9.12
CA ARG A 246 -18.22 -0.09 -8.10
C ARG A 246 -16.95 -0.93 -7.99
N THR A 247 -16.24 -1.12 -9.10
CA THR A 247 -14.94 -1.81 -9.11
C THR A 247 -13.92 -1.01 -8.31
N VAL A 248 -13.79 0.30 -8.52
CA VAL A 248 -12.88 1.17 -7.75
C VAL A 248 -13.22 1.15 -6.26
N SER A 249 -14.49 1.22 -5.85
CA SER A 249 -14.87 1.10 -4.44
C SER A 249 -14.57 -0.28 -3.83
N ARG A 250 -14.66 -1.36 -4.62
CA ARG A 250 -14.25 -2.71 -4.20
C ARG A 250 -12.73 -2.90 -4.17
N LEU A 251 -11.98 -2.14 -4.97
CA LEU A 251 -10.52 -2.12 -4.95
C LEU A 251 -9.99 -1.36 -3.72
N ARG A 252 -10.71 -0.35 -3.22
CA ARG A 252 -10.34 0.46 -2.03
C ARG A 252 -10.28 -0.33 -0.72
N HIS A 253 -11.07 -1.39 -0.59
CA HIS A 253 -11.12 -2.24 0.61
C HIS A 253 -10.36 -3.55 0.42
N GLN A 254 -9.52 -3.64 -0.62
CA GLN A 254 -8.68 -4.81 -0.84
C GLN A 254 -7.24 -4.47 -0.48
N ARG A 255 -6.62 -5.37 0.28
CA ARG A 255 -5.17 -5.36 0.48
C ARG A 255 -4.49 -5.64 -0.85
N TRP A 256 -3.94 -4.62 -1.49
CA TRP A 256 -3.07 -4.80 -2.65
C TRP A 256 -1.64 -4.92 -2.16
N LYS A 257 -0.87 -5.81 -2.78
CA LYS A 257 0.56 -5.93 -2.51
C LYS A 257 1.37 -5.87 -3.79
N VAL A 258 2.63 -5.45 -3.67
CA VAL A 258 3.61 -5.59 -4.74
C VAL A 258 3.79 -7.07 -5.05
N GLY A 259 3.60 -7.45 -6.31
CA GLY A 259 3.78 -8.83 -6.79
C GLY A 259 5.22 -9.31 -6.63
N GLN A 260 5.39 -10.62 -6.41
CA GLN A 260 6.73 -11.22 -6.28
C GLN A 260 7.54 -11.12 -7.58
N ALA A 261 6.87 -11.09 -8.74
CA ALA A 261 7.52 -10.88 -10.02
C ALA A 261 8.00 -9.42 -10.12
N ARG A 262 9.31 -9.23 -9.96
CA ARG A 262 10.00 -7.96 -10.21
C ARG A 262 10.56 -7.96 -11.62
N GLY A 263 10.31 -6.88 -12.34
CA GLY A 263 10.94 -6.68 -13.62
C GLY A 263 12.36 -6.16 -13.46
N ARG A 264 13.06 -5.98 -14.59
CA ARG A 264 14.37 -5.30 -14.60
C ARG A 264 14.26 -3.96 -13.89
N SER A 265 15.11 -3.73 -12.90
CA SER A 265 15.12 -2.52 -12.10
C SER A 265 16.20 -1.56 -12.59
N LEU A 266 15.95 -0.28 -12.39
CA LEU A 266 16.90 0.79 -12.64
C LEU A 266 17.45 1.25 -11.29
N VAL A 267 18.73 0.99 -11.04
CA VAL A 267 19.36 1.16 -9.73
C VAL A 267 20.41 2.25 -9.79
N TRP A 268 20.38 3.18 -8.84
CA TRP A 268 21.40 4.21 -8.69
C TRP A 268 22.70 3.61 -8.15
N ASP A 269 23.78 3.74 -8.93
CA ASP A 269 25.13 3.41 -8.48
C ASP A 269 25.86 4.68 -8.04
N SER A 270 26.09 4.80 -6.72
CA SER A 270 26.77 5.95 -6.14
C SER A 270 28.26 6.03 -6.50
N LYS A 271 28.89 4.93 -6.92
CA LYS A 271 30.30 4.92 -7.33
C LYS A 271 30.46 5.46 -8.74
N ASP A 272 29.57 5.04 -9.63
CA ASP A 272 29.58 5.43 -11.04
C ASP A 272 28.79 6.72 -11.31
N GLY A 273 28.00 7.20 -10.33
CA GLY A 273 27.18 8.41 -10.45
C GLY A 273 26.12 8.31 -11.53
N LYS A 274 25.59 7.10 -11.78
CA LYS A 274 24.64 6.83 -12.86
C LYS A 274 23.67 5.72 -12.48
N PHE A 275 22.56 5.63 -13.21
CA PHE A 275 21.65 4.51 -13.12
C PHE A 275 22.09 3.36 -14.01
N ASN A 276 22.05 2.14 -13.47
CA ASN A 276 22.32 0.91 -14.20
C ASN A 276 21.08 0.00 -14.15
N TRP A 277 20.84 -0.70 -15.26
CA TRP A 277 19.82 -1.75 -15.28
C TRP A 277 20.34 -3.01 -14.61
N GLU A 278 19.64 -3.51 -13.61
CA GLU A 278 19.89 -4.84 -13.03
C GLU A 278 19.04 -5.92 -13.72
N ASP A 279 19.48 -7.17 -13.56
CA ASP A 279 18.82 -8.34 -14.14
C ASP A 279 17.45 -8.56 -13.47
N GLY A 280 16.47 -8.94 -14.29
CA GLY A 280 15.10 -9.15 -13.86
C GLY A 280 14.23 -9.68 -15.00
N VAL A 281 12.98 -10.01 -14.70
CA VAL A 281 12.04 -10.48 -15.72
C VAL A 281 11.69 -9.32 -16.66
N ASP A 282 11.53 -9.58 -17.95
CA ASP A 282 11.10 -8.54 -18.89
C ASP A 282 9.59 -8.30 -18.75
N ILE A 283 9.23 -7.42 -17.80
CA ILE A 283 7.83 -7.05 -17.50
C ILE A 283 7.46 -5.71 -18.17
N CYS A 284 8.44 -4.85 -18.45
CA CYS A 284 8.21 -3.54 -19.05
C CYS A 284 8.23 -3.61 -20.59
N SER A 285 7.32 -2.89 -21.25
CA SER A 285 7.48 -2.65 -22.69
C SER A 285 8.72 -1.79 -22.93
N ARG A 286 9.36 -1.90 -24.10
CA ARG A 286 10.50 -1.03 -24.46
C ARG A 286 10.19 0.47 -24.34
N ALA A 287 8.95 0.87 -24.57
CA ALA A 287 8.50 2.25 -24.38
C ALA A 287 8.52 2.65 -22.90
N THR A 288 8.02 1.77 -22.02
CA THR A 288 8.03 1.97 -20.57
C THR A 288 9.44 2.00 -19.99
N CYS A 289 10.34 1.12 -20.44
CA CYS A 289 11.71 1.12 -19.93
C CYS A 289 12.45 2.42 -20.35
N ARG A 290 12.24 2.94 -21.58
CA ARG A 290 12.77 4.26 -22.00
C ARG A 290 12.21 5.40 -21.17
N GLN A 291 10.91 5.33 -20.89
CA GLN A 291 10.21 6.26 -20.03
C GLN A 291 10.83 6.29 -18.62
N MET A 292 11.14 5.13 -18.03
CA MET A 292 11.84 5.04 -16.74
C MET A 292 13.22 5.71 -16.79
N GLU A 293 14.01 5.48 -17.86
CA GLU A 293 15.29 6.16 -18.06
C GLU A 293 15.10 7.68 -18.15
N ASP A 294 14.08 8.15 -18.86
CA ASP A 294 13.76 9.56 -18.98
C ASP A 294 13.43 10.22 -17.62
N LEU A 295 12.79 9.50 -16.69
CA LEU A 295 12.55 10.01 -15.32
C LEU A 295 13.82 10.24 -14.52
N THR A 296 14.86 9.47 -14.79
CA THR A 296 16.13 9.56 -14.07
C THR A 296 17.04 10.68 -14.56
N LYS A 297 16.69 11.34 -15.65
CA LYS A 297 17.51 12.43 -16.20
C LYS A 297 17.46 13.65 -15.29
N GLY A 298 18.63 14.13 -14.88
CA GLY A 298 18.79 15.38 -14.13
C GLY A 298 18.67 15.24 -12.61
N VAL A 299 18.48 14.02 -12.07
CA VAL A 299 18.50 13.76 -10.61
C VAL A 299 19.87 13.36 -10.08
N GLU A 300 20.87 13.21 -10.96
CA GLU A 300 22.19 12.67 -10.61
C GLU A 300 22.90 13.53 -9.55
N SER A 301 22.78 14.85 -9.61
CA SER A 301 23.37 15.76 -8.61
C SER A 301 22.71 15.61 -7.24
N VAL A 302 21.39 15.49 -7.20
CA VAL A 302 20.62 15.32 -5.95
C VAL A 302 20.93 13.98 -5.30
N LEU A 303 21.09 12.93 -6.09
CA LEU A 303 21.43 11.60 -5.60
C LEU A 303 22.91 11.47 -5.22
N ALA A 304 23.82 12.18 -5.87
CA ALA A 304 25.23 12.23 -5.47
C ALA A 304 25.43 12.86 -4.08
N ASP A 305 24.58 13.82 -3.71
CA ASP A 305 24.59 14.42 -2.37
C ASP A 305 24.06 13.48 -1.28
N ARG A 306 23.30 12.43 -1.65
CA ARG A 306 22.80 11.39 -0.74
C ARG A 306 23.86 10.31 -0.54
N LYS A 307 24.64 10.41 0.53
CA LYS A 307 25.72 9.44 0.81
C LYS A 307 25.23 8.04 1.23
N ASP A 308 24.02 7.95 1.80
CA ASP A 308 23.56 6.75 2.50
C ASP A 308 22.25 6.16 1.95
N VAL A 309 21.62 6.79 0.95
CA VAL A 309 20.29 6.40 0.43
C VAL A 309 20.39 6.15 -1.06
N GLY A 310 20.36 4.87 -1.45
CA GLY A 310 20.23 4.46 -2.85
C GLY A 310 18.80 4.68 -3.36
N LEU A 311 18.63 4.76 -4.69
CA LEU A 311 17.31 4.81 -5.32
C LEU A 311 17.17 3.65 -6.31
N GLU A 312 16.10 2.87 -6.15
CA GLU A 312 15.71 1.77 -7.01
C GLU A 312 14.36 2.06 -7.67
N ILE A 313 14.26 1.96 -8.99
CA ILE A 313 12.98 2.05 -9.72
C ILE A 313 12.66 0.69 -10.33
N VAL A 314 11.53 0.09 -9.92
CA VAL A 314 11.21 -1.31 -10.21
C VAL A 314 9.82 -1.45 -10.83
N PRO A 315 9.67 -2.01 -12.03
CA PRO A 315 8.37 -2.33 -12.59
C PRO A 315 7.80 -3.60 -11.94
N VAL A 316 6.55 -3.54 -11.51
CA VAL A 316 5.86 -4.59 -10.76
C VAL A 316 4.39 -4.68 -11.18
N PHE A 317 3.75 -5.79 -10.83
CA PHE A 317 2.29 -5.89 -10.83
C PHE A 317 1.75 -5.68 -9.42
N ALA A 318 0.58 -5.06 -9.29
CA ALA A 318 -0.17 -5.10 -8.04
C ALA A 318 -0.99 -6.39 -8.02
N VAL A 319 -0.84 -7.19 -6.97
CA VAL A 319 -1.60 -8.44 -6.79
C VAL A 319 -2.47 -8.33 -5.56
N LYS A 320 -3.61 -9.02 -5.56
CA LYS A 320 -4.46 -9.08 -4.39
C LYS A 320 -3.75 -9.86 -3.28
N GLY A 321 -3.64 -9.28 -2.09
CA GLY A 321 -3.26 -9.99 -0.87
C GLY A 321 -4.32 -11.04 -0.55
N THR A 322 -3.87 -12.28 -0.38
CA THR A 322 -4.71 -13.43 -0.01
C THR A 322 -4.90 -13.49 1.49
#